data_AF-A0A257H535-F1
#
_entry.id   AF-A0A257H535-F1
#
_cell.length_a   1.000
_cell.length_b   1.000
_cell.length_c   1.000
_cell.angle_alpha   90.00
_cell.angle_beta   90.00
_cell.angle_gamma   90.00
#
_symmetry.space_group_name_H-M   'P 1'
#
loop_
_entity.id
_entity.type
_entity.pdbx_description
1 polymer ?
#
loop_
_entity_poly.entity_id
_entity_poly.type
_entity_poly.pdbx_seq_one_letter_code
_entity_poly.pdbx_strand_id
1 'polypeptide(L)'
;MPPRIGINVSPHDHPNQFALLGQRRFAPFFWTQFAGAANDNLFKFAFTVMVTYQLSVDWLPPTMAGLVIGALFILPFLLFSATSGQLTDKYDKTV
;
A
#
# COMPACT_ATOMS: atom_id res chain seq x y z
N MET A 1 53.31 -18.96 -17.47
CA MET A 1 52.56 -18.00 -16.64
C MET A 1 51.12 -18.02 -17.14
N PRO A 2 50.10 -18.43 -16.37
CA PRO A 2 48.73 -18.45 -16.86
C PRO A 2 48.15 -17.03 -16.93
N PRO A 3 47.30 -16.70 -17.93
CA PRO A 3 46.64 -15.41 -18.03
C PRO A 3 45.56 -15.27 -16.94
N ARG A 4 45.54 -14.12 -16.26
CA ARG A 4 44.49 -13.76 -15.29
C ARG A 4 43.22 -13.38 -16.05
N ILE A 5 42.17 -14.19 -15.94
CA ILE A 5 40.82 -13.84 -16.38
C ILE A 5 40.32 -12.71 -15.47
N GLY A 6 40.36 -11.48 -15.98
CA GLY A 6 39.69 -10.35 -15.35
C GLY A 6 38.19 -10.52 -15.48
N ILE A 7 37.51 -10.97 -14.43
CA ILE A 7 36.06 -10.92 -14.35
C ILE A 7 35.67 -9.44 -14.31
N ASN A 8 35.22 -8.91 -15.45
CA ASN A 8 34.60 -7.59 -15.52
C ASN A 8 33.22 -7.72 -14.88
N VAL A 9 33.15 -7.47 -13.57
CA VAL A 9 31.88 -7.30 -12.87
C VAL A 9 31.35 -5.94 -13.28
N SER A 10 30.44 -5.91 -14.26
CA SER A 10 29.67 -4.71 -14.57
C SER A 10 29.03 -4.20 -13.28
N PRO A 11 29.21 -2.92 -12.90
CA PRO A 11 28.50 -2.37 -11.76
C PRO A 11 27.02 -2.47 -12.07
N HIS A 12 26.27 -3.08 -11.16
CA HIS A 12 24.82 -3.16 -11.26
C HIS A 12 24.26 -1.74 -11.45
N ASP A 13 23.67 -1.46 -12.61
CA ASP A 13 22.82 -0.30 -12.83
C ASP A 13 21.69 -0.39 -11.80
N HIS A 14 21.79 0.38 -10.73
CA HIS A 14 20.71 0.53 -9.76
C HIS A 14 19.52 1.12 -10.51
N PRO A 15 18.41 0.37 -10.73
CA PRO A 15 17.26 0.93 -11.41
C PRO A 15 16.75 2.07 -10.54
N ASN A 16 16.88 3.29 -11.05
CA ASN A 16 16.45 4.49 -10.35
C ASN A 16 14.92 4.40 -10.19
N GLN A 17 14.42 4.09 -8.99
CA GLN A 17 12.99 3.84 -8.73
C GLN A 17 12.11 5.04 -9.13
N PHE A 18 12.70 6.24 -9.15
CA PHE A 18 12.06 7.47 -9.61
C PHE A 18 11.96 7.58 -11.14
N ALA A 19 12.72 6.80 -11.91
CA ALA A 19 12.61 6.75 -13.37
C ALA A 19 11.25 6.15 -13.82
N LEU A 20 10.60 5.36 -12.97
CA LEU A 20 9.23 4.85 -13.20
C LEU A 20 8.18 5.96 -13.06
N LEU A 21 8.37 6.90 -12.13
CA LEU A 21 7.47 8.05 -11.91
C LEU A 21 7.49 9.06 -13.08
N GLY A 22 8.57 9.09 -13.87
CA GLY A 22 8.68 9.90 -15.08
C GLY A 22 8.02 9.29 -16.33
N GLN A 23 7.60 8.02 -16.29
CA GLN A 23 6.94 7.37 -17.43
C GLN A 23 5.46 7.74 -17.46
N ARG A 24 4.98 8.31 -18.59
CA ARG A 24 3.56 8.68 -18.78
C ARG A 24 2.58 7.52 -18.61
N ARG A 25 3.05 6.26 -18.73
CA ARG A 25 2.26 5.04 -18.48
C ARG A 25 2.02 4.78 -16.99
N PHE A 26 2.90 5.25 -16.11
CA PHE A 26 2.79 5.08 -14.66
C PHE A 26 1.92 6.14 -13.99
N ALA A 27 1.78 7.31 -14.63
CA ALA A 27 0.94 8.41 -14.15
C ALA A 27 -0.51 8.00 -13.78
N PRO A 28 -1.28 7.29 -14.63
CA PRO A 28 -2.63 6.88 -14.26
C PRO A 28 -2.65 5.93 -13.06
N PHE A 29 -1.74 4.95 -12.98
CA PHE A 29 -1.64 4.04 -11.84
C PHE A 29 -1.24 4.77 -10.54
N PHE A 30 -0.29 5.69 -10.63
CA PHE A 30 0.14 6.51 -9.50
C PHE A 30 -1.03 7.35 -8.97
N TRP A 31 -1.76 8.04 -9.85
CA TRP A 31 -2.88 8.89 -9.44
C TRP A 31 -4.04 8.09 -8.86
N THR A 32 -4.36 6.91 -9.38
CA THR A 32 -5.39 6.06 -8.79
C THR A 32 -4.97 5.56 -7.41
N GLN A 33 -3.72 5.13 -7.25
CA GLN A 33 -3.20 4.68 -5.96
C GLN A 33 -3.12 5.82 -4.94
N PHE A 34 -2.66 7.00 -5.38
CA PHE A 34 -2.60 8.20 -4.55
C PHE A 34 -3.99 8.64 -4.11
N ALA A 35 -4.94 8.77 -5.04
CA ALA A 35 -6.31 9.15 -4.73
C ALA A 35 -7.00 8.13 -3.82
N GLY A 36 -6.77 6.84 -4.04
CA GLY A 36 -7.27 5.77 -3.18
C GLY A 36 -6.73 5.88 -1.76
N ALA A 37 -5.40 6.02 -1.61
CA ALA A 37 -4.77 6.18 -0.30
C ALA A 37 -5.20 7.48 0.41
N ALA A 38 -5.34 8.57 -0.33
CA ALA A 38 -5.81 9.85 0.20
C ALA A 38 -7.26 9.75 0.69
N ASN A 39 -8.15 9.15 -0.11
CA ASN A 39 -9.55 8.94 0.25
C ASN A 39 -9.68 8.04 1.48
N ASP A 40 -8.96 6.92 1.54
CA ASP A 40 -8.97 6.00 2.69
C ASP A 40 -8.57 6.71 3.99
N ASN A 41 -7.44 7.42 3.97
CA ASN A 41 -6.96 8.13 5.16
C ASN A 41 -7.86 9.30 5.56
N LEU A 42 -8.39 10.06 4.59
CA LEU A 42 -9.33 11.16 4.86
C LEU A 42 -10.63 10.65 5.48
N PHE A 43 -11.19 9.58 4.91
CA PHE A 43 -12.43 8.99 5.42
C PHE A 43 -12.24 8.42 6.82
N LYS A 44 -11.14 7.68 7.05
CA LYS A 44 -10.78 7.15 8.37
C LYS A 44 -10.62 8.25 9.42
N PHE A 45 -9.97 9.36 9.05
CA PHE A 45 -9.82 10.52 9.93
C PHE A 45 -11.17 11.19 10.22
N ALA A 46 -11.95 11.51 9.19
CA ALA A 46 -13.26 12.13 9.34
C ALA A 46 -14.22 11.29 10.17
N PHE A 47 -14.24 9.97 9.95
CA PHE A 47 -15.03 9.03 10.74
C PHE A 47 -14.56 8.97 12.19
N THR A 48 -13.24 8.97 12.43
CA THR A 48 -12.69 9.02 13.79
C THR A 48 -13.12 10.30 14.51
N VAL A 49 -13.00 11.46 13.87
CA VAL A 49 -13.47 12.74 14.43
C VAL A 49 -14.97 12.72 14.69
N MET A 50 -15.77 12.20 13.77
CA MET A 50 -17.22 12.08 13.95
C MET A 50 -17.59 11.19 15.16
N VAL A 51 -16.99 10.01 15.27
CA VAL A 51 -17.28 9.08 16.37
C VAL A 51 -16.81 9.64 17.72
N THR A 52 -15.65 10.28 17.76
CA THR A 52 -15.06 10.80 18.99
C THR A 52 -15.70 12.09 19.48
N TYR A 53 -16.09 12.99 18.59
CA TYR A 53 -16.56 14.33 18.96
C TYR A 53 -18.04 14.60 18.69
N GLN A 54 -18.66 13.93 17.72
CA GLN A 54 -20.07 14.17 17.36
C GLN A 54 -21.01 13.13 17.96
N LEU A 55 -20.68 11.84 17.86
CA LEU A 55 -21.49 10.76 18.43
C LEU A 55 -21.17 10.48 19.90
N SER A 56 -19.89 10.58 20.29
CA SER A 56 -19.38 10.32 21.64
C SER A 56 -20.04 9.11 22.32
N VAL A 57 -19.58 7.91 21.96
CA VAL A 57 -20.22 6.67 22.39
C VAL A 57 -19.72 6.24 23.77
N ASP A 58 -20.63 6.03 24.73
CA ASP A 58 -20.28 5.76 26.14
C ASP A 58 -19.34 4.55 26.34
N TRP A 59 -19.40 3.56 25.45
CA TRP A 59 -18.56 2.36 25.52
C TRP A 59 -17.19 2.51 24.85
N LEU A 60 -16.95 3.60 24.10
CA LEU A 60 -15.73 3.80 23.33
C LEU A 60 -15.01 5.09 23.74
N PRO A 61 -14.03 5.01 24.66
CA PRO A 61 -13.20 6.15 25.02
C PRO A 61 -12.52 6.76 23.78
N PRO A 62 -12.47 8.11 23.64
CA PRO A 62 -11.86 8.76 22.49
C PRO A 62 -10.38 8.38 22.26
N THR A 63 -9.65 8.06 23.32
CA THR A 63 -8.26 7.59 23.28
C THR A 63 -8.10 6.24 22.58
N MET A 64 -9.15 5.40 22.58
CA MET A 64 -9.16 4.08 21.94
C MET A 64 -9.80 4.11 20.55
N ALA A 65 -10.60 5.13 20.23
CA ALA A 65 -11.33 5.22 18.99
C ALA A 65 -10.42 5.17 17.75
N GLY A 66 -9.27 5.85 17.77
CA GLY A 66 -8.31 5.80 16.65
C GLY A 66 -7.75 4.39 16.40
N LEU A 67 -7.49 3.62 17.46
CA LEU A 67 -7.02 2.24 17.35
C LEU A 67 -8.14 1.30 16.86
N VAL A 68 -9.33 1.40 17.44
CA VAL A 68 -10.48 0.55 17.08
C VAL A 68 -10.91 0.80 15.64
N ILE A 69 -11.03 2.05 15.23
CA ILE A 69 -11.37 2.42 13.85
C ILE A 69 -10.23 1.99 12.92
N GLY A 70 -8.97 2.14 13.32
CA GLY A 70 -7.84 1.62 12.57
C GLY A 70 -7.89 0.11 12.32
N ALA A 71 -8.21 -0.67 13.35
CA ALA A 71 -8.40 -2.11 13.24
C ALA A 71 -9.60 -2.44 12.35
N LEU A 72 -10.73 -1.74 12.50
CA LEU A 72 -11.95 -1.97 11.72
C LEU A 72 -11.74 -1.75 10.22
N PHE A 73 -10.89 -0.79 9.84
CA PHE A 73 -10.58 -0.52 8.44
C PHE A 73 -9.56 -1.50 7.84
N ILE A 74 -8.61 -2.00 8.62
CA ILE A 74 -7.57 -2.93 8.14
C ILE A 74 -8.03 -4.39 8.16
N LEU A 75 -8.87 -4.76 9.12
CA LEU A 75 -9.27 -6.16 9.37
C LEU A 75 -9.92 -6.84 8.15
N PRO A 76 -10.82 -6.22 7.38
CA PRO A 76 -11.37 -6.84 6.17
C PRO A 76 -10.28 -7.12 5.15
N PHE A 77 -9.41 -6.14 4.88
CA PHE A 77 -8.27 -6.32 3.98
C PHE A 77 -7.38 -7.48 4.42
N LEU A 78 -7.10 -7.59 5.73
CA LEU A 78 -6.30 -8.67 6.29
C LEU A 78 -6.97 -10.05 6.12
N LEU A 79 -8.26 -10.16 6.43
CA LEU A 79 -9.02 -11.40 6.30
C LEU A 79 -9.13 -11.86 4.84
N PHE A 80 -9.35 -10.92 3.92
CA PHE A 80 -9.48 -11.21 2.49
C PHE A 80 -8.13 -11.22 1.74
N SER A 81 -7.03 -10.86 2.39
CA SER A 81 -5.69 -10.84 1.77
C SER A 81 -5.28 -12.22 1.29
N ALA A 82 -5.50 -13.25 2.12
CA ALA A 82 -5.14 -14.63 1.78
C ALA A 82 -5.97 -15.17 0.60
N THR A 83 -7.29 -14.91 0.62
CA THR A 83 -8.20 -15.30 -0.48
C THR A 83 -7.84 -14.59 -1.78
N SER A 84 -7.51 -13.30 -1.73
CA SER A 84 -7.12 -12.51 -2.89
C SER A 84 -5.76 -12.93 -3.44
N GLY A 85 -4.83 -13.32 -2.57
CA GLY A 85 -3.53 -13.89 -2.96
C GLY A 85 -3.70 -15.19 -3.73
N GLN A 86 -4.49 -16.14 -3.20
CA GLN A 86 -4.77 -17.41 -3.88
C GLN A 86 -5.51 -17.22 -5.21
N LEU A 87 -6.41 -16.23 -5.30
CA LEU A 87 -7.07 -15.89 -6.56
C LEU A 87 -6.07 -15.35 -7.59
N THR A 88 -5.12 -14.52 -7.15
CA THR A 88 -4.08 -13.93 -8.00
C THR A 88 -3.07 -14.97 -8.48
N ASP A 89 -2.76 -16.00 -7.68
CA ASP A 89 -1.86 -17.10 -8.06
C ASP A 89 -2.51 -18.11 -9.03
N LYS A 90 -3.85 -18.18 -9.06
CA LYS A 90 -4.59 -19.10 -9.93
C LYS A 90 -4.80 -18.55 -11.36
N TYR A 91 -4.69 -17.23 -11.56
CA TYR A 91 -4.71 -16.61 -12.88
C TYR A 91 -3.29 -16.28 -13.31
N ASP A 92 -2.77 -17.07 -14.25
CA ASP A 92 -1.48 -16.82 -14.89
C ASP A 92 -1.45 -15.40 -15.43
N LYS A 93 -0.50 -14.58 -14.96
CA LYS A 93 -0.29 -13.23 -15.46
C LYS A 93 0.49 -13.32 -16.77
N THR A 94 -0.10 -13.94 -17.78
CA THR A 94 0.41 -13.89 -19.16
C THR A 94 -0.24 -12.72 -19.89
N VAL A 95 0.41 -11.56 -19.78
CA VAL A 95 0.42 -10.54 -20.84
C VAL A 95 1.82 -9.95 -20.93
#